data_AF-A0A2S5G779-F1
#
_entry.id   AF-A0A2S5G779-F1
#
_cell.length_a   1.000
_cell.length_b   1.000
_cell.length_c   1.000
_cell.angle_alpha   90.00
_cell.angle_beta   90.00
_cell.angle_gamma   90.00
#
_symmetry.space_group_name_H-M   'P 1'
#
loop_
_entity.id
_entity.type
_entity.pdbx_description
1 polymer ?
#
loop_
_entity_poly.entity_id
_entity_poly.type
_entity_poly.pdbx_seq_one_letter_code
_entity_poly.pdbx_strand_id
1 'polypeptide(L)' 'MNGFKRRVLDQMEIAEELLWLHAEVEKKKKMQSLMQTLAISESAEQLALQLEELQERLKSVQEQFDQQMTDVIAAFHA' A
#
# COMPACT_ATOMS: atom_id res chain seq x y z
N MET A 1 -8.91 -20.73 17.85
CA MET A 1 -8.18 -19.44 17.94
C MET A 1 -9.19 -18.39 18.39
N ASN A 2 -8.90 -17.54 19.39
CA ASN A 2 -9.86 -16.49 19.84
C ASN A 2 -10.08 -15.48 18.70
N GLY A 3 -11.32 -15.00 18.52
CA GLY A 3 -11.70 -14.03 17.49
C GLY A 3 -10.85 -12.75 17.52
N PHE A 4 -10.43 -12.29 18.70
CA PHE A 4 -9.49 -11.16 18.81
C PHE A 4 -8.14 -11.46 18.15
N LYS A 5 -7.55 -12.63 18.42
CA LYS A 5 -6.26 -13.02 17.82
C LYS A 5 -6.36 -13.14 16.29
N ARG A 6 -7.51 -13.57 15.76
CA ARG A 6 -7.72 -13.61 14.31
C ARG A 6 -7.73 -12.21 13.70
N ARG A 7 -8.49 -11.27 14.29
CA ARG A 7 -8.55 -9.87 13.83
C ARG A 7 -7.18 -9.18 13.86
N VAL A 8 -6.36 -9.44 14.88
CA VAL A 8 -4.99 -8.90 14.94
C VAL A 8 -4.13 -9.46 13.81
N LEU A 9 -4.22 -10.76 13.49
CA LEU A 9 -3.48 -11.31 12.36
C LEU A 9 -3.95 -10.73 11.03
N ASP A 10 -5.28 -10.60 10.82
CA ASP A 10 -5.81 -9.99 9.60
C ASP A 10 -5.31 -8.54 9.46
N GLN A 11 -5.27 -7.76 10.55
CA GLN A 11 -4.69 -6.41 10.56
C GLN A 11 -3.20 -6.40 10.19
N MET A 12 -2.43 -7.39 10.67
CA MET A 12 -1.00 -7.52 10.34
C MET A 12 -0.79 -7.82 8.85
N GLU A 13 -1.63 -8.67 8.24
CA GLU A 13 -1.58 -8.96 6.81
C GLU A 13 -1.81 -7.69 5.97
N ILE A 14 -2.78 -6.85 6.36
CA ILE A 14 -3.00 -5.56 5.69
C ILE A 14 -1.81 -4.60 5.91
N ALA A 15 -1.22 -4.59 7.10
CA ALA A 15 -0.04 -3.77 7.39
C ALA A 15 1.16 -4.15 6.49
N GLU A 16 1.37 -5.45 6.28
CA GLU A 16 2.42 -5.96 5.39
C GLU A 16 2.17 -5.54 3.93
N GLU A 17 0.92 -5.62 3.46
CA GLU A 17 0.56 -5.14 2.12
C GLU A 17 0.82 -3.64 1.96
N LEU A 18 0.48 -2.83 2.97
CA LEU A 18 0.77 -1.39 2.97
C LEU A 18 2.26 -1.08 2.86
N LEU A 19 3.08 -1.75 3.65
CA LEU A 19 4.53 -1.57 3.62
C LEU A 19 5.10 -1.95 2.25
N TRP A 20 4.64 -3.06 1.68
CA TRP A 20 5.05 -3.50 0.35
C TRP A 20 4.65 -2.50 -0.74
N LEU A 21 3.40 -2.03 -0.74
CA LEU A 21 2.91 -1.04 -1.70
C LEU A 21 3.70 0.27 -1.62
N HIS A 22 3.95 0.77 -0.41
CA HIS A 22 4.78 1.97 -0.21
C HIS A 22 6.19 1.79 -0.79
N ALA A 23 6.83 0.65 -0.55
CA ALA A 23 8.16 0.38 -1.07
C ALA A 23 8.19 0.32 -2.60
N GLU A 24 7.18 -0.31 -3.22
CA GLU A 24 7.09 -0.42 -4.68
C GLU A 24 6.80 0.94 -5.34
N VAL A 25 5.95 1.78 -4.73
CA VAL A 25 5.71 3.17 -5.17
C VAL A 25 7.02 3.98 -5.14
N GLU A 26 7.76 3.94 -4.04
CA GLU A 26 9.02 4.69 -3.92
C GLU A 26 10.09 4.21 -4.91
N LYS A 27 10.18 2.90 -5.12
CA LYS A 27 11.06 2.31 -6.15
C LYS A 27 10.69 2.79 -7.55
N LYS A 28 9.41 2.79 -7.91
CA LYS A 28 8.96 3.26 -9.23
C LYS A 28 9.14 4.76 -9.40
N LYS A 29 8.90 5.59 -8.38
CA LYS A 29 9.23 7.04 -8.45
C LYS A 29 10.70 7.29 -8.74
N LYS A 30 11.60 6.55 -8.07
CA LYS A 30 13.05 6.64 -8.34
C LYS A 30 13.40 6.23 -9.77
N MET A 31 12.78 5.15 -10.27
CA MET A 31 12.99 4.69 -11.64
C MET A 31 12.44 5.68 -12.67
N GLN A 32 11.30 6.33 -12.39
CA GLN A 32 10.75 7.40 -13.24
C GLN A 32 11.72 8.56 -13.37
N SER A 33 12.24 9.03 -12.23
CA SER A 33 13.19 10.14 -12.18
C SER A 33 14.49 9.82 -12.94
N LEU A 34 14.98 8.57 -12.81
CA LEU A 34 16.12 8.09 -13.58
C LEU A 34 15.83 8.08 -15.08
N MET A 35 14.68 7.56 -15.50
CA MET A 35 14.28 7.50 -16.92
C MET A 35 14.13 8.89 -17.53
N GLN A 36 13.54 9.84 -16.80
CA GLN A 36 13.44 11.24 -17.21
C GLN A 36 14.84 11.86 -17.39
N THR A 37 15.76 11.59 -16.47
CA THR A 37 17.16 12.05 -16.57
C THR A 37 17.88 11.47 -17.79
N LEU A 38 17.55 10.23 -18.17
CA LEU A 38 18.10 9.55 -19.34
C LEU A 38 17.35 9.85 -20.65
N ALA A 39 16.34 10.73 -20.63
CA ALA A 39 15.47 11.06 -21.77
C ALA A 39 14.76 9.84 -22.39
N ILE A 40 14.42 8.83 -21.58
CA ILE A 40 13.66 7.64 -22.00
C ILE A 40 12.16 7.93 -21.78
N SER A 41 11.57 8.73 -22.66
CA SER A 41 10.23 9.31 -22.47
C SER A 41 9.08 8.31 -22.50
N GLU A 42 9.08 7.39 -23.46
CA GLU A 42 7.98 6.41 -23.64
C GLU A 42 7.88 5.46 -22.44
N SER A 43 9.02 5.03 -21.88
CA SER A 43 9.03 4.20 -20.66
C SER A 43 8.67 4.99 -19.40
N ALA A 44 8.94 6.30 -19.35
CA ALA A 44 8.58 7.15 -18.22
C ALA A 44 7.06 7.39 -18.13
N GLU A 45 6.37 7.49 -19.28
CA GLU A 45 4.91 7.59 -19.35
C GLU A 45 4.23 6.31 -18.89
N GLN A 46 4.70 5.14 -19.35
CA GLN A 46 4.19 3.85 -18.88
C GLN A 46 4.38 3.69 -17.36
N LEU A 47 5.50 4.15 -16.83
CA LEU A 47 5.77 4.10 -15.39
C LEU A 47 4.88 5.07 -14.60
N ALA A 48 4.46 6.18 -15.20
CA ALA A 48 3.52 7.12 -14.59
C ALA A 48 2.15 6.48 -14.38
N LEU A 49 1.63 5.77 -15.39
CA LEU A 49 0.36 5.03 -15.28
C LEU A 49 0.42 3.97 -14.19
N GLN A 50 1.52 3.19 -14.13
CA GLN A 50 1.71 2.20 -13.07
C GLN A 50 1.81 2.82 -11.67
N LEU A 51 2.34 4.03 -11.55
CA LEU A 51 2.40 4.76 -10.28
C LEU A 51 1.02 5.22 -9.84
N GLU A 52 0.17 5.66 -10.77
CA GLU A 52 -1.21 6.05 -10.50
C GLU A 52 -2.02 4.84 -9.98
N GLU A 53 -1.96 3.71 -10.67
CA GLU A 53 -2.62 2.46 -10.24
C GLU A 53 -2.17 2.01 -8.83
N LEU A 54 -0.86 2.10 -8.55
CA LEU A 54 -0.33 1.75 -7.23
C LEU A 54 -0.75 2.74 -6.15
N GLN A 55 -0.89 4.03 -6.47
CA GLN A 55 -1.37 5.03 -5.52
C GLN A 55 -2.86 4.82 -5.20
N GLU A 56 -3.69 4.50 -6.20
CA GLU A 56 -5.09 4.15 -5.98
C GLU A 56 -5.22 2.91 -5.10
N ARG A 57 -4.41 1.88 -5.38
CA ARG A 57 -4.37 0.66 -4.55
C ARG A 57 -3.90 0.96 -3.13
N LEU A 58 -2.85 1.75 -2.97
CA LEU A 58 -2.33 2.15 -1.66
C LEU A 58 -3.40 2.86 -0.83
N LYS A 59 -4.16 3.78 -1.44
CA LYS A 59 -5.27 4.47 -0.79
C LYS A 59 -6.36 3.49 -0.33
N SER A 60 -6.77 2.56 -1.20
CA SER A 60 -7.78 1.55 -0.87
C SER A 60 -7.36 0.65 0.29
N VAL A 61 -6.10 0.19 0.29
CA VAL A 61 -5.57 -0.64 1.39
C VAL A 61 -5.41 0.16 2.68
N GLN A 62 -5.08 1.46 2.61
CA GLN A 62 -5.05 2.36 3.78
C GLN A 62 -6.44 2.50 4.41
N GLU A 63 -7.47 2.72 3.60
CA GLU A 63 -8.85 2.79 4.08
C GLU A 63 -9.30 1.48 4.74
N GLN A 64 -8.90 0.33 4.19
CA GLN A 64 -9.16 -0.98 4.80
C GLN A 64 -8.42 -1.17 6.12
N PHE A 65 -7.16 -0.74 6.20
CA PHE A 65 -6.37 -0.79 7.42
C PHE A 65 -7.01 0.03 8.54
N ASP A 66 -7.43 1.27 8.25
CA ASP A 66 -8.05 2.16 9.23
C ASP A 66 -9.38 1.60 9.72
N GLN A 67 -10.18 1.05 8.81
CA GLN A 67 -11.46 0.42 9.14
C GLN A 67 -11.28 -0.83 10.02
N GLN A 68 -10.37 -1.75 9.67
CA GLN A 68 -10.11 -2.92 10.50
C GLN A 68 -9.46 -2.57 11.84
N MET A 69 -8.63 -1.53 11.91
CA MET A 69 -8.04 -1.10 13.17
C MET A 69 -9.12 -0.64 14.16
N THR A 70 -10.16 0.03 13.67
CA THR A 70 -11.35 0.40 14.46
C THR A 70 -12.02 -0.85 15.05
N ASP A 71 -12.16 -1.91 14.26
CA ASP A 71 -12.74 -3.18 14.71
C ASP A 71 -11.85 -3.89 15.74
N VAL A 72 -10.53 -3.87 15.58
CA VAL A 72 -9.57 -4.44 16.54
C VAL A 72 -9.64 -3.70 17.87
N ILE A 73 -9.68 -2.36 17.84
CA ILE A 73 -9.82 -1.52 19.03
C ILE A 73 -11.14 -1.83 19.74
N ALA A 74 -12.26 -1.91 19.00
CA ALA A 74 -13.55 -2.25 19.58
C ALA A 74 -13.53 -3.65 20.25
N ALA A 75 -12.92 -4.64 19.61
CA ALA A 75 -12.81 -6.01 20.12
C ALA A 75 -11.88 -6.15 21.33
N PHE A 76 -10.95 -5.22 21.55
CA PHE A 76 -10.09 -5.19 22.74
C PHE A 76 -10.81 -4.65 23.98
N HIS A 77 -11.75 -3.72 23.79
CA HIS A 77 -12.51 -3.09 24.87
C HIS A 77 -13.78 -3.86 25.28
N ALA A 78 -14.16 -4.90 24.52
CA ALA A 78 -15.32 -5.77 24.76
C ALA A 78 -14.95 -6.97 25.66
#